data_AF-A0A5N5CTX5-F1
#
_entry.id   AF-A0A5N5CTX5-F1
#
_cell.length_a   1.000
_cell.length_b   1.000
_cell.length_c   1.000
_cell.angle_alpha   90.00
_cell.angle_beta   90.00
_cell.angle_gamma   90.00
#
_symmetry.space_group_name_H-M   'P 1'
#
loop_
_entity.id
_entity.type
_entity.pdbx_description
1 polymer ?
#
loop_
_entity_poly.entity_id
_entity_poly.type
_entity_poly.pdbx_seq_one_letter_code
_entity_poly.pdbx_strand_id
1 'polypeptide(L)'
;MQDLFYGQLVGSFLFILRAAASDVWKGFLDMEKVIEHRPTLEKFKFWNRKAVPQMAFTGLTTNMNPIFEPLKCDECNQTIYGSMFKKKENNDKTTISVCEDCYRTKHYGDLSYAKKYQHYDLEEESEVSMPSSTYGVADLERGEEEIPFYLRHYTKKYPFGNVHMALRIGPLTIENGVANTKGGALISLRDPPRLLAVEEPKSQRLIAISPSLPRTIYTQTKDKRAWVPKRIKAVMKQVIGSPFSGLSDGKKELQVIQELVRASQLKTLGDPSLSRAEQNKLVERILGHLLGRLKELFRDRLDTYLSDLTMKLFHPGTKIQWNARENNCQNFCDALINRRRLGLLIDQNVGTKKPPLYLMSFVCRKEAYPVARVQTKLDVPSGLTEEYLLKFRFGLHQDSDIVDSLHEYWTDWGAFGTHLYPFQDLFPWDCSEAFGRHPVPCSRCTISKHVWAFPYDSWSIISLHLSRDRFLYAPSPSTPDDADDDSAWHHNRLTLLAATDALTASAAAMARNKGFRRATAWTAHDFNASFDRVRLGGIHRAQPWSRPFVRGAYNHFFVAEWAHLRRQDQVAAYEMLRDFRMEMLDVGVTRADAARRRAGTGARG
;
A
#
# COMPACT_ATOMS: atom_id res chain seq x y z
N MET A 1 -5.67 -5.07 -26.80
CA MET A 1 -5.30 -5.28 -25.38
C MET A 1 -4.10 -6.19 -25.24
N GLN A 2 -4.08 -7.38 -25.87
CA GLN A 2 -2.89 -8.25 -25.88
C GLN A 2 -1.62 -7.53 -26.37
N ASP A 3 -1.68 -6.78 -27.47
CA ASP A 3 -0.48 -6.06 -27.97
C ASP A 3 0.05 -4.99 -27.00
N LEU A 4 -0.85 -4.29 -26.29
CA LEU A 4 -0.47 -3.35 -25.23
C LEU A 4 0.16 -4.06 -24.03
N PHE A 5 -0.45 -5.18 -23.64
CA PHE A 5 0.01 -6.06 -22.57
C PHE A 5 1.44 -6.56 -22.82
N TYR A 6 1.74 -6.98 -24.06
CA TYR A 6 3.07 -7.44 -24.45
C TYR A 6 4.06 -6.30 -24.75
N GLY A 7 3.59 -5.13 -25.20
CA GLY A 7 4.44 -3.97 -25.48
C GLY A 7 5.15 -3.41 -24.24
N GLN A 8 4.49 -3.39 -23.07
CA GLN A 8 5.12 -3.01 -21.81
C GLN A 8 6.18 -4.02 -21.34
N LEU A 9 5.94 -5.29 -21.67
CA LEU A 9 6.85 -6.38 -21.35
C LEU A 9 8.19 -6.14 -22.06
N VAL A 10 8.20 -5.75 -23.34
CA VAL A 10 9.42 -5.33 -24.08
C VAL A 10 10.14 -4.17 -23.39
N GLY A 11 9.42 -3.11 -23.02
CA GLY A 11 9.99 -1.91 -22.39
C GLY A 11 10.55 -2.15 -20.98
N SER A 12 9.95 -3.05 -20.21
CA SER A 12 10.46 -3.46 -18.90
C SER A 12 11.68 -4.39 -19.04
N PHE A 13 11.85 -5.07 -20.17
CA PHE A 13 12.77 -6.20 -20.30
C PHE A 13 14.21 -5.84 -20.68
N LEU A 14 14.42 -4.76 -21.44
CA LEU A 14 15.74 -4.12 -21.63
C LEU A 14 16.45 -3.87 -20.29
N PHE A 15 15.66 -3.71 -19.23
CA PHE A 15 16.07 -3.41 -17.87
C PHE A 15 16.07 -4.64 -16.94
N ILE A 16 15.12 -5.56 -17.11
CA ILE A 16 15.08 -6.87 -16.42
C ILE A 16 16.34 -7.71 -16.68
N LEU A 17 17.04 -7.50 -17.80
CA LEU A 17 18.34 -8.13 -18.04
C LEU A 17 19.43 -7.73 -17.02
N ARG A 18 19.21 -6.69 -16.19
CA ARG A 18 20.14 -6.26 -15.13
C ARG A 18 19.61 -6.43 -13.70
N ALA A 19 18.34 -6.78 -13.48
CA ALA A 19 17.74 -6.91 -12.14
C ALA A 19 16.72 -8.08 -12.04
N ALA A 20 16.59 -8.64 -10.84
CA ALA A 20 15.78 -9.82 -10.47
C ALA A 20 14.39 -9.90 -11.14
N ALA A 21 14.35 -10.63 -12.25
CA ALA A 21 13.19 -10.74 -13.13
C ALA A 21 12.05 -11.58 -12.62
N SER A 22 12.35 -12.60 -11.81
CA SER A 22 11.35 -13.53 -11.31
C SER A 22 10.27 -12.78 -10.54
N ASP A 23 10.63 -11.75 -9.79
CA ASP A 23 9.69 -11.07 -8.88
C ASP A 23 8.84 -10.01 -9.59
N VAL A 24 9.39 -9.35 -10.63
CA VAL A 24 8.59 -8.50 -11.53
C VAL A 24 7.58 -9.33 -12.30
N TRP A 25 7.94 -10.56 -12.69
CA TRP A 25 7.03 -11.46 -13.39
C TRP A 25 6.01 -12.15 -12.46
N LYS A 26 6.33 -12.38 -11.18
CA LYS A 26 5.37 -12.87 -10.18
C LYS A 26 4.13 -11.96 -10.09
N GLY A 27 4.32 -10.64 -10.20
CA GLY A 27 3.24 -9.65 -10.18
C GLY A 27 2.50 -9.45 -11.51
N PHE A 28 2.87 -10.15 -12.58
CA PHE A 28 2.39 -9.85 -13.94
C PHE A 28 0.93 -10.22 -14.18
N LEU A 29 0.36 -11.11 -13.35
CA LEU A 29 -1.06 -11.47 -13.36
C LEU A 29 -1.77 -11.04 -12.08
N ASP A 30 -1.15 -10.17 -11.28
CA ASP A 30 -1.78 -9.60 -10.10
C ASP A 30 -2.97 -8.72 -10.50
N MET A 31 -3.95 -8.66 -9.61
CA MET A 31 -5.00 -7.64 -9.66
C MET A 31 -4.93 -6.77 -8.42
N GLU A 32 -5.04 -5.46 -8.60
CA GLU A 32 -5.02 -4.51 -7.50
C GLU A 32 -5.93 -3.32 -7.80
N LYS A 33 -6.61 -2.82 -6.77
CA LYS A 33 -7.27 -1.51 -6.83
C LYS A 33 -6.26 -0.48 -6.35
N VAL A 34 -6.10 0.59 -7.10
CA VAL A 34 -5.15 1.65 -6.79
C VAL A 34 -5.92 2.90 -6.48
N ILE A 35 -5.57 3.53 -5.36
CA ILE A 35 -6.14 4.79 -4.93
C ILE A 35 -5.18 5.90 -5.30
N GLU A 36 -5.63 6.77 -6.19
CA GLU A 36 -4.87 7.89 -6.70
C GLU A 36 -5.29 9.16 -5.96
N HIS A 37 -4.31 10.01 -5.65
CA HIS A 37 -4.59 11.34 -5.16
C HIS A 37 -5.33 12.14 -6.23
N ARG A 38 -6.44 12.76 -5.82
CA ARG A 38 -7.04 13.87 -6.54
C ARG A 38 -7.30 15.00 -5.57
N PRO A 39 -7.14 16.26 -6.00
CA PRO A 39 -7.57 17.39 -5.20
C PRO A 39 -9.03 17.23 -4.80
N THR A 40 -9.37 17.58 -3.56
CA THR A 40 -10.75 17.59 -3.10
C THR A 40 -11.58 18.46 -4.02
N LEU A 41 -12.66 17.89 -4.57
CA LEU A 41 -13.59 18.63 -5.41
C LEU A 41 -14.24 19.75 -4.58
N GLU A 42 -13.86 21.01 -4.81
CA GLU A 42 -14.31 22.17 -4.03
C GLU A 42 -15.84 22.30 -3.95
N LYS A 43 -16.54 21.81 -4.99
CA LYS A 43 -18.01 21.77 -5.06
C LYS A 43 -18.64 20.85 -4.01
N PHE A 44 -17.87 19.96 -3.40
CA PHE A 44 -18.29 19.04 -2.35
C PHE A 44 -17.60 19.36 -1.02
N LYS A 45 -17.73 20.62 -0.56
CA LYS A 45 -17.18 21.12 0.72
C LYS A 45 -17.43 20.19 1.92
N PHE A 46 -18.51 19.41 1.89
CA PHE A 46 -18.88 18.45 2.94
C PHE A 46 -17.87 17.32 3.18
N TRP A 47 -17.08 17.00 2.16
CA TRP A 47 -16.03 15.99 2.20
C TRP A 47 -14.67 16.54 2.63
N ASN A 48 -14.52 17.85 2.77
CA ASN A 48 -13.24 18.50 3.01
C ASN A 48 -13.00 18.72 4.52
N ARG A 49 -12.83 17.65 5.29
CA ARG A 49 -12.28 17.75 6.66
C ARG A 49 -10.77 17.60 6.57
N LYS A 50 -10.07 18.72 6.58
CA LYS A 50 -8.60 18.70 6.52
C LYS A 50 -8.05 18.00 7.77
N ALA A 51 -7.01 17.18 7.59
CA ALA A 51 -6.29 16.55 8.68
C ALA A 51 -5.65 17.62 9.60
N VAL A 52 -4.95 17.16 10.63
CA VAL A 52 -4.19 18.05 11.50
C VAL A 52 -3.06 18.68 10.69
N PRO A 53 -2.94 20.02 10.66
CA PRO A 53 -1.86 20.65 9.94
C PRO A 53 -0.51 20.32 10.56
N GLN A 54 0.54 20.36 9.75
CA GLN A 54 1.89 20.52 10.25
C GLN A 54 1.96 21.81 11.06
N MET A 55 2.56 21.75 12.24
CA MET A 55 2.70 22.90 13.13
C MET A 55 4.14 23.40 13.08
N ALA A 56 4.33 24.71 13.02
CA ALA A 56 5.62 25.36 13.13
C ALA A 56 5.66 26.16 14.43
N PHE A 57 6.76 26.06 15.17
CA PHE A 57 7.02 26.95 16.29
C PHE A 57 7.26 28.37 15.75
N THR A 58 6.45 29.33 16.17
CA THR A 58 6.55 30.73 15.72
C THR A 58 7.08 31.67 16.78
N GLY A 59 7.20 31.21 18.03
CA GLY A 59 7.81 31.96 19.12
C GLY A 59 7.19 31.64 20.47
N LEU A 60 7.55 32.44 21.47
CA LEU A 60 6.99 32.35 22.82
C LEU A 60 6.04 33.53 23.06
N THR A 61 4.97 33.28 23.80
CA THR A 61 4.17 34.35 24.41
C THR A 61 4.99 35.09 25.47
N THR A 62 4.51 36.25 25.93
CA THR A 62 5.11 36.98 27.05
C THR A 62 5.23 36.15 28.34
N ASN A 63 4.43 35.09 28.47
CA ASN A 63 4.43 34.18 29.61
C ASN A 63 5.25 32.91 29.34
N MET A 64 6.14 32.91 28.35
CA MET A 64 6.99 31.78 27.95
C MET A 64 6.23 30.55 27.45
N ASN A 65 4.93 30.66 27.14
CA ASN A 65 4.21 29.57 26.50
C ASN A 65 4.55 29.51 25.00
N PRO A 66 4.83 28.33 24.43
CA PRO A 66 5.11 28.19 23.00
C PRO A 66 3.88 28.49 22.15
N ILE A 67 4.11 29.21 21.05
CA ILE A 67 3.13 29.53 20.01
C ILE A 67 3.43 28.64 18.81
N PHE A 68 2.41 27.90 18.40
CA PHE A 68 2.47 27.06 17.21
C PHE A 68 1.45 27.54 16.20
N GLU A 69 1.87 27.71 14.95
CA GLU A 69 0.99 28.04 13.84
C GLU A 69 1.02 26.96 12.75
N PRO A 70 -0.06 26.82 11.95
CA PRO A 70 -0.05 25.89 10.83
C PRO A 70 1.02 26.26 9.81
N LEU A 71 1.98 25.37 9.60
CA LEU A 71 3.04 25.51 8.62
C LEU A 71 2.45 25.73 7.22
N LYS A 72 2.95 26.77 6.54
CA LYS A 72 2.55 27.15 5.20
C LYS A 72 3.59 26.67 4.19
N CYS A 73 3.12 26.31 3.01
CA CYS A 73 3.97 26.09 1.85
C CYS A 73 4.51 27.43 1.36
N ASP A 74 5.82 27.57 1.23
CA ASP A 74 6.47 28.81 0.81
C ASP A 74 6.12 29.24 -0.62
N GLU A 75 5.58 28.33 -1.43
CA GLU A 75 5.23 28.63 -2.83
C GLU A 75 3.76 28.91 -3.09
N CYS A 76 2.85 28.13 -2.48
CA CYS A 76 1.42 28.26 -2.73
C CYS A 76 0.65 28.86 -1.55
N ASN A 77 1.35 29.11 -0.43
CA ASN A 77 0.81 29.63 0.83
C ASN A 77 -0.35 28.80 1.43
N GLN A 78 -0.56 27.58 0.94
CA GLN A 78 -1.51 26.64 1.53
C GLN A 78 -0.89 26.01 2.77
N THR A 79 -1.73 25.76 3.78
CA THR A 79 -1.33 24.97 4.95
C THR A 79 -0.97 23.55 4.53
N ILE A 80 0.12 23.02 5.09
CA ILE A 80 0.59 21.66 4.85
C ILE A 80 -0.08 20.71 5.84
N TYR A 81 -0.64 19.59 5.37
CA TYR A 81 -1.41 18.62 6.19
C TYR A 81 -0.84 17.20 6.19
N GLY A 82 0.32 16.98 5.58
CA GLY A 82 1.00 15.69 5.52
C GLY A 82 2.48 15.90 5.28
N SER A 83 3.17 14.93 4.68
CA SER A 83 4.59 15.05 4.33
C SER A 83 4.90 16.33 3.51
N MET A 84 6.09 16.87 3.70
CA MET A 84 6.60 18.06 3.02
C MET A 84 7.98 17.82 2.42
N PHE A 85 8.45 18.77 1.63
CA PHE A 85 9.80 18.77 1.07
C PHE A 85 10.53 20.02 1.53
N LYS A 86 11.72 19.83 2.11
CA LYS A 86 12.61 20.90 2.55
C LYS A 86 13.80 20.97 1.61
N LYS A 87 14.16 22.16 1.14
CA LYS A 87 15.35 22.36 0.32
C LYS A 87 16.61 22.12 1.17
N LYS A 88 17.54 21.28 0.70
CA LYS A 88 18.86 21.05 1.31
C LYS A 88 19.66 22.36 1.16
N GLU A 89 20.05 22.99 2.27
CA GLU A 89 20.90 24.18 2.28
C GLU A 89 22.32 23.83 2.71
N ASN A 90 23.30 24.55 2.15
CA ASN A 90 24.72 24.43 2.53
C ASN A 90 25.11 25.33 3.72
N ASN A 91 24.22 26.22 4.20
CA ASN A 91 24.46 27.15 5.31
C ASN A 91 23.12 27.64 5.90
N ASP A 92 23.05 27.76 7.24
CA ASP A 92 21.88 28.05 8.11
C ASP A 92 21.03 29.30 7.76
N LYS A 93 20.33 29.36 6.61
CA LYS A 93 19.37 30.43 6.33
C LYS A 93 18.10 29.96 5.62
N THR A 94 17.04 29.82 6.41
CA THR A 94 15.63 29.69 5.99
C THR A 94 15.38 28.55 5.00
N THR A 95 15.28 27.35 5.55
CA THR A 95 14.94 26.15 4.81
C THR A 95 13.56 26.27 4.14
N ILE A 96 13.56 26.47 2.82
CA ILE A 96 12.32 26.51 2.01
C ILE A 96 11.56 25.19 2.20
N SER A 97 10.31 25.28 2.66
CA SER A 97 9.39 24.19 2.91
C SER A 97 8.22 24.24 1.92
N VAL A 98 8.13 23.23 1.05
CA VAL A 98 7.06 23.12 0.05
C VAL A 98 6.17 21.91 0.29
N CYS A 99 4.87 22.05 0.01
CA CYS A 99 3.94 20.92 0.05
C CYS A 99 4.21 19.93 -1.09
N GLU A 100 3.74 18.68 -0.94
CA GLU A 100 3.94 17.64 -1.95
C GLU A 100 3.35 18.00 -3.33
N ASP A 101 2.26 18.77 -3.39
CA ASP A 101 1.68 19.21 -4.67
C ASP A 101 2.60 20.19 -5.41
N CYS A 102 3.19 21.16 -4.70
CA CYS A 102 4.18 22.07 -5.27
C CYS A 102 5.43 21.32 -5.72
N TYR A 103 5.93 20.40 -4.88
CA TYR A 103 7.07 19.56 -5.24
C TYR A 103 6.80 18.76 -6.52
N ARG A 104 5.68 18.03 -6.59
CA ARG A 104 5.35 17.21 -7.76
C ARG A 104 5.11 18.00 -9.04
N THR A 105 4.63 19.25 -8.93
CA THR A 105 4.33 20.07 -10.09
C THR A 105 5.56 20.78 -10.64
N LYS A 106 6.49 21.19 -9.77
CA LYS A 106 7.60 22.10 -10.14
C LYS A 106 8.99 21.53 -9.92
N HIS A 107 9.16 20.63 -8.94
CA HIS A 107 10.47 20.16 -8.45
C HIS A 107 10.58 18.63 -8.47
N TYR A 108 9.73 17.94 -9.22
CA TYR A 108 9.65 16.48 -9.16
C TYR A 108 10.97 15.85 -9.61
N GLY A 109 11.61 15.11 -8.70
CA GLY A 109 12.93 14.50 -8.94
C GLY A 109 14.11 15.45 -8.71
N ASP A 110 13.89 16.68 -8.27
CA ASP A 110 14.95 17.57 -7.83
C ASP A 110 15.51 17.08 -6.48
N LEU A 111 16.77 16.64 -6.51
CA LEU A 111 17.50 16.09 -5.36
C LEU A 111 17.96 17.17 -4.38
N SER A 112 17.85 18.45 -4.75
CA SER A 112 18.06 19.56 -3.83
C SER A 112 16.95 19.67 -2.78
N TYR A 113 15.87 18.90 -2.90
CA TYR A 113 14.84 18.78 -1.87
C TYR A 113 14.89 17.41 -1.20
N ALA A 114 14.74 17.41 0.12
CA ALA A 114 14.57 16.20 0.93
C ALA A 114 13.14 16.13 1.46
N LYS A 115 12.53 14.95 1.39
CA LYS A 115 11.23 14.72 2.01
C LYS A 115 11.37 14.73 3.53
N LYS A 116 10.41 15.33 4.23
CA LYS A 116 10.19 15.16 5.67
C LYS A 116 8.78 14.64 5.91
N TYR A 117 8.67 13.58 6.70
CA TYR A 117 7.36 13.11 7.18
C TYR A 117 6.71 14.17 8.05
N GLN A 118 5.39 14.05 8.25
CA GLN A 118 4.69 14.91 9.21
C GLN A 118 5.32 14.73 10.59
N HIS A 119 5.68 15.85 11.22
CA HIS A 119 6.18 15.92 12.58
C HIS A 119 5.54 17.10 13.31
N TYR A 120 5.39 16.99 14.62
CA TYR A 120 5.21 18.15 15.49
C TYR A 120 6.60 18.55 15.96
N ASP A 121 7.11 19.70 15.49
CA ASP A 121 8.37 20.27 16.01
C ASP A 121 8.16 20.60 17.50
N LEU A 122 8.59 19.69 18.38
CA LEU A 122 8.83 19.96 19.78
C LEU A 122 10.35 19.89 19.98
N GLU A 123 11.05 20.95 19.58
CA GLU A 123 12.42 21.15 20.01
C GLU A 123 12.39 21.48 21.52
N GLU A 124 12.82 20.50 22.32
CA GLU A 124 13.32 20.55 23.71
C GLU A 124 12.55 21.25 24.86
N GLU A 125 12.61 20.55 26.00
CA GLU A 125 12.42 20.97 27.40
C GLU A 125 11.04 21.51 27.85
N SER A 126 10.15 20.59 28.25
CA SER A 126 9.40 20.77 29.50
C SER A 126 8.94 19.43 30.09
N GLU A 127 9.30 19.19 31.36
CA GLU A 127 8.72 18.12 32.17
C GLU A 127 7.29 18.50 32.54
N VAL A 128 6.31 17.84 31.93
CA VAL A 128 4.91 17.91 32.38
C VAL A 128 4.40 16.49 32.59
N SER A 129 4.19 16.13 33.86
CA SER A 129 3.57 14.85 34.22
C SER A 129 2.10 14.85 33.79
N MET A 130 1.73 13.94 32.91
CA MET A 130 0.35 13.73 32.47
C MET A 130 -0.18 12.41 33.05
N PRO A 131 -1.42 12.37 33.58
CA PRO A 131 -1.98 11.17 34.18
C PRO A 131 -2.41 10.13 33.14
N SER A 132 -2.14 8.87 33.50
CA SER A 132 -2.42 7.62 32.80
C SER A 132 -3.89 7.46 32.39
N SER A 133 -4.13 7.11 31.12
CA SER A 133 -5.33 6.34 30.76
C SER A 133 -5.06 5.35 29.64
N THR A 134 -5.19 4.06 29.98
CA THR A 134 -4.85 2.90 29.15
C THR A 134 -6.11 2.16 28.68
N TYR A 135 -6.77 2.55 27.58
CA TYR A 135 -7.84 1.76 26.92
C TYR A 135 -7.99 2.24 25.44
N GLY A 136 -8.15 1.45 24.37
CA GLY A 136 -8.64 0.08 24.17
C GLY A 136 -9.88 0.08 23.26
N VAL A 137 -9.78 -0.35 21.99
CA VAL A 137 -10.86 -0.82 21.06
C VAL A 137 -12.06 0.13 20.76
N ALA A 138 -12.20 1.27 21.43
CA ALA A 138 -13.39 2.14 21.38
C ALA A 138 -13.49 3.12 20.18
N ASP A 139 -12.42 3.30 19.40
CA ASP A 139 -12.33 4.44 18.47
C ASP A 139 -13.17 4.30 17.19
N LEU A 140 -13.67 3.11 16.87
CA LEU A 140 -14.57 2.91 15.72
C LEU A 140 -16.04 3.21 16.06
N GLU A 141 -16.47 2.91 17.29
CA GLU A 141 -17.80 3.30 17.79
C GLU A 141 -17.87 4.82 17.95
N ARG A 142 -16.80 5.44 18.49
CA ARG A 142 -16.67 6.90 18.56
C ARG A 142 -16.47 7.57 17.20
N GLY A 143 -15.77 6.93 16.26
CA GLY A 143 -15.63 7.46 14.89
C GLY A 143 -16.97 7.60 14.15
N GLU A 144 -17.92 6.66 14.34
CA GLU A 144 -19.30 6.87 13.83
C GLU A 144 -20.01 8.01 14.58
N GLU A 145 -19.75 8.20 15.87
CA GLU A 145 -20.26 9.33 16.67
C GLU A 145 -19.75 10.68 16.16
N GLU A 146 -18.50 10.75 15.70
CA GLU A 146 -17.82 11.94 15.14
C GLU A 146 -18.26 12.31 13.71
N ILE A 147 -18.88 11.36 12.98
CA ILE A 147 -19.57 11.68 11.73
C ILE A 147 -20.87 12.39 12.10
N PRO A 148 -21.07 13.65 11.69
CA PRO A 148 -22.32 14.36 11.91
C PRO A 148 -23.47 13.51 11.41
N PHE A 149 -24.55 13.40 12.19
CA PHE A 149 -25.62 12.43 11.91
C PHE A 149 -26.14 12.49 10.47
N TYR A 150 -26.19 13.68 9.87
CA TYR A 150 -26.63 13.90 8.48
C TYR A 150 -25.66 13.37 7.41
N LEU A 151 -24.37 13.13 7.75
CA LEU A 151 -23.37 12.55 6.86
C LEU A 151 -23.25 11.02 6.99
N ARG A 152 -23.82 10.41 8.03
CA ARG A 152 -23.72 8.96 8.27
C ARG A 152 -24.31 8.14 7.12
N HIS A 153 -25.42 8.59 6.54
CA HIS A 153 -26.03 7.90 5.39
C HIS A 153 -25.10 7.90 4.16
N TYR A 154 -24.45 9.02 3.87
CA TYR A 154 -23.54 9.16 2.73
C TYR A 154 -22.23 8.38 2.92
N THR A 155 -21.62 8.48 4.10
CA THR A 155 -20.38 7.75 4.43
C THR A 155 -20.59 6.23 4.49
N LYS A 156 -21.78 5.75 4.86
CA LYS A 156 -22.14 4.32 4.77
C LYS A 156 -22.36 3.86 3.33
N LYS A 157 -22.95 4.71 2.47
CA LYS A 157 -23.24 4.38 1.06
C LYS A 157 -22.03 4.50 0.14
N TYR A 158 -21.14 5.46 0.41
CA TYR A 158 -19.97 5.80 -0.40
C TYR A 158 -18.75 6.07 0.51
N PRO A 159 -18.20 5.03 1.18
CA PRO A 159 -17.09 5.21 2.13
C PRO A 159 -15.82 5.77 1.47
N PHE A 160 -15.71 5.59 0.15
CA PHE A 160 -14.61 6.05 -0.69
C PHE A 160 -15.03 7.14 -1.67
N GLY A 161 -16.07 7.91 -1.33
CA GLY A 161 -16.68 8.96 -2.15
C GLY A 161 -15.71 10.03 -2.69
N ASN A 162 -14.51 10.14 -2.11
CA ASN A 162 -13.54 11.19 -2.43
C ASN A 162 -12.24 10.70 -3.03
N VAL A 163 -12.07 9.39 -3.16
CA VAL A 163 -10.84 8.83 -3.72
C VAL A 163 -11.07 8.40 -5.15
N HIS A 164 -10.10 8.69 -6.02
CA HIS A 164 -10.11 8.11 -7.35
C HIS A 164 -9.55 6.70 -7.26
N MET A 165 -10.27 5.73 -7.83
CA MET A 165 -9.87 4.34 -7.83
C MET A 165 -9.71 3.84 -9.26
N ALA A 166 -8.59 3.19 -9.53
CA ALA A 166 -8.32 2.49 -10.79
C ALA A 166 -8.12 1.00 -10.52
N LEU A 167 -8.49 0.15 -11.47
CA LEU A 167 -8.19 -1.27 -11.43
C LEU A 167 -6.93 -1.54 -12.24
N ARG A 168 -5.94 -2.19 -11.63
CA ARG A 168 -4.78 -2.72 -12.34
C ARG A 168 -4.90 -4.24 -12.48
N ILE A 169 -4.57 -4.73 -13.67
CA ILE A 169 -4.48 -6.15 -14.00
C ILE A 169 -3.13 -6.32 -14.70
N GLY A 170 -2.13 -6.77 -13.93
CA GLY A 170 -0.75 -6.83 -14.36
C GLY A 170 -0.25 -5.47 -14.90
N PRO A 171 0.18 -5.39 -16.17
CA PRO A 171 0.62 -4.14 -16.81
C PRO A 171 -0.52 -3.16 -17.12
N LEU A 172 -1.78 -3.57 -17.13
CA LEU A 172 -2.88 -2.70 -17.54
C LEU A 172 -3.42 -1.90 -16.36
N THR A 173 -3.63 -0.60 -16.54
CA THR A 173 -4.41 0.25 -15.64
C THR A 173 -5.71 0.64 -16.32
N ILE A 174 -6.84 0.46 -15.64
CA ILE A 174 -8.19 0.65 -16.17
C ILE A 174 -8.94 1.57 -15.21
N GLU A 175 -9.43 2.69 -15.73
CA GLU A 175 -10.03 3.74 -14.92
C GLU A 175 -11.19 4.41 -15.64
N ASN A 176 -12.20 4.82 -14.90
CA ASN A 176 -13.22 5.76 -15.38
C ASN A 176 -12.97 7.15 -14.77
N GLY A 177 -13.73 8.16 -15.20
CA GLY A 177 -13.61 9.50 -14.59
C GLY A 177 -12.29 10.20 -14.89
N VAL A 178 -11.61 9.80 -15.96
CA VAL A 178 -10.45 10.52 -16.49
C VAL A 178 -10.94 11.67 -17.36
N ALA A 179 -10.25 12.81 -17.29
CA ALA A 179 -10.54 13.94 -18.17
C ALA A 179 -10.37 13.53 -19.65
N ASN A 180 -11.10 14.20 -20.54
CA ASN A 180 -11.00 14.02 -21.99
C ASN A 180 -11.38 12.63 -22.54
N THR A 181 -12.03 11.76 -21.75
CA THR A 181 -12.56 10.46 -22.22
C THR A 181 -14.03 10.51 -22.64
N LYS A 182 -14.64 11.71 -22.69
CA LYS A 182 -16.09 11.90 -22.85
C LYS A 182 -16.91 11.12 -21.80
N GLY A 183 -16.36 10.96 -20.60
CA GLY A 183 -16.98 10.19 -19.52
C GLY A 183 -16.81 8.67 -19.66
N GLY A 184 -16.01 8.19 -20.60
CA GLY A 184 -15.72 6.77 -20.81
C GLY A 184 -14.74 6.15 -19.81
N ALA A 185 -14.29 4.94 -20.13
CA ALA A 185 -13.16 4.27 -19.46
C ALA A 185 -11.87 4.49 -20.27
N LEU A 186 -10.74 4.58 -19.59
CA LEU A 186 -9.41 4.63 -20.17
C LEU A 186 -8.64 3.38 -19.74
N ILE A 187 -7.96 2.75 -20.69
CA ILE A 187 -6.99 1.69 -20.47
C ILE A 187 -5.62 2.23 -20.86
N SER A 188 -4.71 2.22 -19.89
CA SER A 188 -3.33 2.65 -20.01
C SER A 188 -2.39 1.55 -19.51
N LEU A 189 -1.09 1.78 -19.67
CA LEU A 189 -0.05 0.95 -19.08
C LEU A 189 0.28 1.50 -17.69
N ARG A 190 0.50 0.58 -16.73
CA ARG A 190 1.02 0.85 -15.40
C ARG A 190 2.44 1.40 -15.52
N ASP A 191 2.86 2.25 -14.59
CA ASP A 191 4.26 2.63 -14.47
C ASP A 191 5.14 1.41 -14.13
N PRO A 192 6.32 1.27 -14.75
CA PRO A 192 7.23 0.16 -14.47
C PRO A 192 7.71 0.21 -13.01
N PRO A 193 8.05 -0.94 -12.40
CA PRO A 193 8.57 -0.95 -11.04
C PRO A 193 9.92 -0.23 -10.95
N ARG A 194 10.08 0.63 -9.93
CA ARG A 194 11.27 1.44 -9.65
C ARG A 194 12.34 0.63 -8.92
N LEU A 195 12.97 -0.33 -9.62
CA LEU A 195 14.08 -1.14 -9.06
C LEU A 195 15.46 -0.46 -9.21
N LEU A 196 15.66 0.29 -10.28
CA LEU A 196 16.84 1.10 -10.65
C LEU A 196 16.33 2.31 -11.44
N ALA A 197 17.19 3.28 -11.78
CA ALA A 197 16.82 4.41 -12.63
C ALA A 197 16.32 3.91 -14.00
N VAL A 198 15.01 4.09 -14.28
CA VAL A 198 14.37 3.65 -15.54
C VAL A 198 14.24 4.82 -16.50
N GLU A 199 14.74 4.67 -17.72
CA GLU A 199 14.36 5.56 -18.82
C GLU A 199 12.91 5.29 -19.24
N GLU A 200 12.03 6.26 -19.01
CA GLU A 200 10.62 6.13 -19.34
C GLU A 200 10.36 6.21 -20.85
N PRO A 201 9.39 5.44 -21.37
CA PRO A 201 9.07 5.39 -22.79
C PRO A 201 8.68 6.77 -23.34
N LYS A 202 9.12 7.07 -24.57
CA LYS A 202 8.90 8.37 -25.23
C LYS A 202 7.44 8.67 -25.54
N SER A 203 6.61 7.64 -25.66
CA SER A 203 5.17 7.78 -25.88
C SER A 203 4.45 6.53 -25.37
N GLN A 204 3.16 6.69 -25.08
CA GLN A 204 2.32 5.62 -24.59
C GLN A 204 1.02 5.54 -25.39
N ARG A 205 0.69 4.36 -25.87
CA ARG A 205 -0.62 4.08 -26.49
C ARG A 205 -1.66 3.88 -25.39
N LEU A 206 -2.79 4.54 -25.54
CA LEU A 206 -3.95 4.52 -24.66
C LEU A 206 -5.17 4.03 -25.44
N ILE A 207 -6.08 3.34 -24.76
CA ILE A 207 -7.37 2.94 -25.31
C ILE A 207 -8.46 3.62 -24.49
N ALA A 208 -9.35 4.38 -25.13
CA ALA A 208 -10.55 4.92 -24.50
C ALA A 208 -11.80 4.16 -24.99
N ILE A 209 -12.75 3.92 -24.10
CA ILE A 209 -14.01 3.22 -24.38
C ILE A 209 -15.15 4.19 -24.09
N SER A 210 -16.00 4.46 -25.09
CA SER A 210 -17.14 5.36 -24.90
C SER A 210 -18.18 4.78 -23.94
N PRO A 211 -18.95 5.66 -23.25
CA PRO A 211 -20.08 5.20 -22.45
C PRO A 211 -21.32 4.84 -23.28
N SER A 212 -21.38 5.24 -24.56
CA SER A 212 -22.51 4.97 -25.46
C SER A 212 -22.72 3.47 -25.71
N LEU A 213 -23.95 3.07 -26.03
CA LEU A 213 -24.25 1.73 -26.51
C LEU A 213 -24.64 1.81 -28.00
N PRO A 214 -24.01 1.02 -28.90
CA PRO A 214 -22.84 0.17 -28.64
C PRO A 214 -21.59 0.97 -28.23
N ARG A 215 -20.71 0.33 -27.46
CA ARG A 215 -19.47 0.97 -26.98
C ARG A 215 -18.45 1.04 -28.10
N THR A 216 -17.93 2.24 -28.31
CA THR A 216 -16.91 2.52 -29.32
C THR A 216 -15.54 2.57 -28.67
N ILE A 217 -14.54 2.00 -29.34
CA ILE A 217 -13.15 2.00 -28.89
C ILE A 217 -12.40 3.08 -29.65
N TYR A 218 -11.67 3.92 -28.93
CA TYR A 218 -10.75 4.91 -29.48
C TYR A 218 -9.32 4.57 -29.05
N THR A 219 -8.36 4.86 -29.91
CA THR A 219 -6.94 4.78 -29.57
C THR A 219 -6.34 6.18 -29.60
N GLN A 220 -5.52 6.50 -28.61
CA GLN A 220 -4.75 7.74 -28.56
C GLN A 220 -3.28 7.42 -28.23
N THR A 221 -2.36 8.25 -28.72
CA THR A 221 -0.96 8.22 -28.28
C THR A 221 -0.72 9.46 -27.42
N LYS A 222 -0.21 9.27 -26.21
CA LYS A 222 0.19 10.35 -25.31
C LYS A 222 1.70 10.54 -25.37
N ASP A 223 2.14 11.79 -25.53
CA ASP A 223 3.55 12.19 -25.55
C ASP A 223 4.10 12.41 -24.13
N LYS A 224 5.41 12.15 -23.93
CA LYS A 224 6.13 12.20 -22.65
C LYS A 224 6.23 13.60 -22.06
N ARG A 225 6.24 14.66 -22.87
CA ARG A 225 6.32 16.06 -22.37
C ARG A 225 5.16 16.47 -21.45
N ALA A 226 4.08 15.68 -21.43
CA ALA A 226 2.90 15.87 -20.58
C ALA A 226 2.72 14.74 -19.53
N TRP A 227 3.76 13.96 -19.25
CA TRP A 227 3.71 12.86 -18.29
C TRP A 227 4.21 13.32 -16.92
N VAL A 228 3.31 13.32 -15.95
CA VAL A 228 3.63 13.42 -14.51
C VAL A 228 3.21 12.08 -13.91
N PRO A 229 4.10 11.38 -13.19
CA PRO A 229 3.76 10.10 -12.58
C PRO A 229 2.58 10.26 -11.63
N LYS A 230 1.71 9.25 -11.63
CA LYS A 230 0.51 9.28 -10.80
C LYS A 230 0.90 9.27 -9.32
N ARG A 231 0.30 10.18 -8.54
CA ARG A 231 0.44 10.21 -7.08
C ARG A 231 -0.46 9.12 -6.48
N ILE A 232 0.11 7.95 -6.22
CA ILE A 232 -0.59 6.82 -5.61
C ILE A 232 -0.56 6.97 -4.09
N LYS A 233 -1.72 6.78 -3.45
CA LYS A 233 -1.91 6.95 -2.00
C LYS A 233 -1.99 5.62 -1.28
N ALA A 234 -2.61 4.63 -1.92
CA ALA A 234 -2.65 3.25 -1.45
C ALA A 234 -2.85 2.30 -2.62
N VAL A 235 -2.41 1.07 -2.43
CA VAL A 235 -2.70 -0.08 -3.30
C VAL A 235 -3.48 -1.09 -2.46
N MET A 236 -4.46 -1.76 -3.06
CA MET A 236 -5.28 -2.78 -2.41
C MET A 236 -5.22 -4.05 -3.26
N LYS A 237 -4.38 -5.00 -2.88
CA LYS A 237 -4.25 -6.26 -3.61
C LYS A 237 -5.55 -7.04 -3.63
N GLN A 238 -5.98 -7.45 -4.81
CA GLN A 238 -7.19 -8.25 -4.99
C GLN A 238 -6.83 -9.70 -5.30
N VAL A 239 -5.84 -9.93 -6.17
CA VAL A 239 -5.41 -11.26 -6.59
C VAL A 239 -3.90 -11.27 -6.76
N ILE A 240 -3.25 -12.32 -6.27
CA ILE A 240 -1.82 -12.62 -6.48
C ILE A 240 -1.69 -13.65 -7.60
N GLY A 241 -0.91 -13.35 -8.64
CA GLY A 241 -0.68 -14.24 -9.77
C GLY A 241 -0.05 -15.57 -9.37
N SER A 242 -0.38 -16.65 -10.10
CA SER A 242 0.24 -17.97 -9.92
C SER A 242 1.58 -18.20 -10.63
N PRO A 243 1.99 -17.45 -11.68
CA PRO A 243 3.31 -17.63 -12.28
C PRO A 243 4.49 -17.48 -11.33
N PHE A 244 5.54 -18.26 -11.58
CA PHE A 244 6.80 -18.22 -10.84
C PHE A 244 6.65 -18.47 -9.34
N SER A 245 5.53 -19.08 -8.93
CA SER A 245 5.28 -19.57 -7.57
C SER A 245 5.62 -21.05 -7.42
N GLY A 246 5.93 -21.74 -8.52
CA GLY A 246 6.09 -23.19 -8.57
C GLY A 246 4.78 -23.99 -8.45
N LEU A 247 3.60 -23.35 -8.44
CA LEU A 247 2.31 -24.05 -8.51
C LEU A 247 1.91 -24.47 -9.92
N SER A 248 2.54 -23.88 -10.93
CA SER A 248 2.26 -24.12 -12.34
C SER A 248 3.25 -25.13 -12.92
N ASP A 249 3.57 -25.00 -14.21
CA ASP A 249 4.64 -25.76 -14.84
C ASP A 249 6.01 -25.24 -14.38
N GLY A 250 6.49 -25.77 -13.26
CA GLY A 250 7.79 -25.38 -12.68
C GLY A 250 8.97 -25.61 -13.62
N LYS A 251 8.88 -26.55 -14.58
CA LYS A 251 9.94 -26.76 -15.57
C LYS A 251 10.00 -25.61 -16.56
N LYS A 252 8.84 -25.18 -17.09
CA LYS A 252 8.78 -24.00 -17.98
C LYS A 252 9.18 -22.73 -17.26
N GLU A 253 8.72 -22.53 -16.02
CA GLU A 253 9.13 -21.38 -15.19
C GLU A 253 10.65 -21.34 -15.02
N LEU A 254 11.26 -22.46 -14.61
CA LEU A 254 12.70 -22.56 -14.45
C LEU A 254 13.46 -22.34 -15.77
N GLN A 255 12.94 -22.86 -16.88
CA GLN A 255 13.54 -22.63 -18.19
C GLN A 255 13.59 -21.14 -18.55
N VAL A 256 12.49 -20.41 -18.36
CA VAL A 256 12.45 -18.96 -18.62
C VAL A 256 13.44 -18.22 -17.74
N ILE A 257 13.53 -18.58 -16.45
CA ILE A 257 14.50 -17.99 -15.52
C ILE A 257 15.94 -18.27 -15.99
N GLN A 258 16.25 -19.52 -16.36
CA GLN A 258 17.58 -19.88 -16.83
C GLN A 258 17.96 -19.18 -18.14
N GLU A 259 17.04 -19.11 -19.10
CA GLU A 259 17.27 -18.40 -20.37
C GLU A 259 17.54 -16.92 -20.14
N LEU A 260 16.82 -16.30 -19.21
CA LEU A 260 17.09 -14.94 -18.82
C LEU A 260 18.46 -14.77 -18.14
N VAL A 261 18.81 -15.63 -17.16
CA VAL A 261 20.11 -15.55 -16.48
C VAL A 261 21.25 -15.74 -17.48
N ARG A 262 21.10 -16.66 -18.45
CA ARG A 262 22.06 -16.80 -19.55
C ARG A 262 22.13 -15.53 -20.39
N ALA A 263 20.98 -14.94 -20.70
CA ALA A 263 20.92 -13.72 -21.49
C ALA A 263 21.61 -12.54 -20.77
N SER A 264 21.41 -12.36 -19.46
CA SER A 264 22.06 -11.29 -18.70
C SER A 264 23.58 -11.42 -18.60
N GLN A 265 24.11 -12.64 -18.72
CA GLN A 265 25.54 -12.95 -18.69
C GLN A 265 26.24 -12.81 -20.05
N LEU A 266 25.50 -12.48 -21.13
CA LEU A 266 26.09 -12.29 -22.44
C LEU A 266 27.04 -11.08 -22.43
N LYS A 267 28.34 -11.33 -22.58
CA LYS A 267 29.38 -10.28 -22.63
C LYS A 267 29.15 -9.24 -23.72
N THR A 268 28.39 -9.59 -24.76
CA THR A 268 28.00 -8.69 -25.85
C THR A 268 26.98 -7.63 -25.44
N LEU A 269 26.27 -7.81 -24.31
CA LEU A 269 25.38 -6.80 -23.73
C LEU A 269 26.22 -5.73 -23.01
N GLY A 270 26.60 -4.69 -23.76
CA GLY A 270 27.47 -3.62 -23.27
C GLY A 270 28.89 -3.67 -23.83
N ASP A 271 29.12 -4.48 -24.87
CA ASP A 271 30.37 -4.44 -25.63
C ASP A 271 30.51 -3.07 -26.32
N PRO A 272 31.53 -2.27 -25.97
CA PRO A 272 31.76 -0.95 -26.55
C PRO A 272 32.13 -1.02 -28.04
N SER A 273 32.50 -2.18 -28.59
CA SER A 273 32.81 -2.32 -30.02
C SER A 273 31.57 -2.43 -30.91
N LEU A 274 30.38 -2.67 -30.35
CA LEU A 274 29.13 -2.74 -31.10
C LEU A 274 28.52 -1.36 -31.28
N SER A 275 28.02 -1.06 -32.48
CA SER A 275 27.21 0.14 -32.68
C SER A 275 25.91 0.07 -31.87
N ARG A 276 25.35 1.22 -31.49
CA ARG A 276 24.04 1.28 -30.80
C ARG A 276 22.93 0.53 -31.54
N ALA A 277 22.96 0.55 -32.89
CA ALA A 277 21.97 -0.16 -33.71
C ALA A 277 22.11 -1.69 -33.60
N GLU A 278 23.34 -2.19 -33.55
CA GLU A 278 23.62 -3.62 -33.36
C GLU A 278 23.28 -4.08 -31.95
N GLN A 279 23.60 -3.27 -30.94
CA GLN A 279 23.20 -3.51 -29.55
C GLN A 279 21.67 -3.60 -29.44
N ASN A 280 20.93 -2.65 -30.05
CA ASN A 280 19.47 -2.67 -30.05
C ASN A 280 18.90 -3.92 -30.74
N LYS A 281 19.42 -4.30 -31.92
CA LYS A 281 18.99 -5.54 -32.61
C LYS A 281 19.25 -6.80 -31.78
N LEU A 282 20.40 -6.86 -31.11
CA LEU A 282 20.74 -7.97 -30.22
C LEU A 282 19.73 -8.07 -29.08
N VAL A 283 19.43 -6.94 -28.43
CA VAL A 283 18.46 -6.91 -27.34
C VAL A 283 17.08 -7.29 -27.86
N GLU A 284 16.58 -6.68 -28.94
CA GLU A 284 15.28 -7.02 -29.55
C GLU A 284 15.14 -8.52 -29.85
N ARG A 285 16.20 -9.15 -30.34
CA ARG A 285 16.22 -10.61 -30.59
C ARG A 285 16.07 -11.41 -29.30
N ILE A 286 16.84 -11.07 -28.26
CA ILE A 286 16.76 -11.71 -26.94
C ILE A 286 15.36 -11.52 -26.35
N LEU A 287 14.84 -10.29 -26.41
CA LEU A 287 13.50 -9.94 -25.95
C LEU A 287 12.44 -10.74 -26.69
N GLY A 288 12.50 -10.80 -28.02
CA GLY A 288 11.55 -11.54 -28.84
C GLY A 288 11.47 -13.03 -28.44
N HIS A 289 12.62 -13.65 -28.17
CA HIS A 289 12.68 -15.04 -27.72
C HIS A 289 12.02 -15.24 -26.36
N LEU A 290 12.42 -14.46 -25.36
CA LEU A 290 11.92 -14.59 -23.99
C LEU A 290 10.43 -14.24 -23.89
N LEU A 291 9.98 -13.25 -24.65
CA LEU A 291 8.57 -12.91 -24.79
C LEU A 291 7.76 -14.05 -25.41
N GLY A 292 8.32 -14.76 -26.38
CA GLY A 292 7.72 -15.97 -26.93
C GLY A 292 7.46 -17.02 -25.86
N ARG A 293 8.42 -17.26 -24.97
CA ARG A 293 8.28 -18.20 -23.85
C ARG A 293 7.28 -17.73 -22.80
N LEU A 294 7.31 -16.46 -22.42
CA LEU A 294 6.34 -15.88 -21.48
C LEU A 294 4.91 -15.94 -22.04
N LYS A 295 4.74 -15.65 -23.33
CA LYS A 295 3.46 -15.81 -24.05
C LYS A 295 2.94 -17.24 -23.92
N GLU A 296 3.81 -18.23 -24.13
CA GLU A 296 3.44 -19.63 -23.97
C GLU A 296 3.04 -19.97 -22.53
N LEU A 297 3.81 -19.50 -21.54
CA LEU A 297 3.57 -19.76 -20.13
C LEU A 297 2.26 -19.13 -19.62
N PHE A 298 1.88 -17.96 -20.14
CA PHE A 298 0.76 -17.16 -19.64
C PHE A 298 -0.52 -17.28 -20.45
N ARG A 299 -0.47 -17.77 -21.69
CA ARG A 299 -1.57 -17.76 -22.68
C ARG A 299 -2.93 -18.06 -22.07
N ASP A 300 -3.11 -19.26 -21.50
CA ASP A 300 -4.41 -19.72 -21.02
C ASP A 300 -5.00 -18.82 -19.92
N ARG A 301 -4.14 -18.34 -19.01
CA ARG A 301 -4.56 -17.44 -17.92
C ARG A 301 -4.91 -16.07 -18.49
N LEU A 302 -4.05 -15.52 -19.34
CA LEU A 302 -4.25 -14.21 -19.92
C LEU A 302 -5.53 -14.16 -20.76
N ASP A 303 -5.79 -15.19 -21.57
CA ASP A 303 -7.02 -15.30 -22.35
C ASP A 303 -8.25 -15.32 -21.44
N THR A 304 -8.18 -16.05 -20.33
CA THR A 304 -9.24 -16.06 -19.31
C THR A 304 -9.48 -14.67 -18.70
N TYR A 305 -8.41 -13.99 -18.27
CA TYR A 305 -8.49 -12.66 -17.66
C TYR A 305 -9.00 -11.59 -18.63
N LEU A 306 -8.45 -11.54 -19.84
CA LEU A 306 -8.82 -10.55 -20.85
C LEU A 306 -10.23 -10.80 -21.41
N SER A 307 -10.66 -12.06 -21.55
CA SER A 307 -12.02 -12.40 -21.95
C SER A 307 -13.04 -11.92 -20.91
N ASP A 308 -12.80 -12.22 -19.63
CA ASP A 308 -13.66 -11.76 -18.54
C ASP A 308 -13.72 -10.23 -18.48
N LEU A 309 -12.55 -9.58 -18.56
CA LEU A 309 -12.46 -8.12 -18.56
C LEU A 309 -13.23 -7.51 -19.73
N THR A 310 -13.04 -8.03 -20.94
CA THR A 310 -13.73 -7.53 -22.15
C THR A 310 -15.24 -7.72 -22.01
N MET A 311 -15.69 -8.90 -21.60
CA MET A 311 -17.10 -9.17 -21.35
C MET A 311 -17.70 -8.17 -20.36
N LYS A 312 -17.02 -7.90 -19.24
CA LYS A 312 -17.48 -6.92 -18.24
C LYS A 312 -17.44 -5.48 -18.76
N LEU A 313 -16.38 -5.09 -19.47
CA LEU A 313 -16.23 -3.75 -20.06
C LEU A 313 -17.19 -3.47 -21.20
N PHE A 314 -17.82 -4.49 -21.81
CA PHE A 314 -18.81 -4.29 -22.87
C PHE A 314 -20.24 -4.64 -22.44
N HIS A 315 -20.41 -5.19 -21.24
CA HIS A 315 -21.72 -5.48 -20.68
C HIS A 315 -22.54 -4.19 -20.47
N PRO A 316 -23.79 -4.10 -20.96
CA PRO A 316 -24.64 -2.91 -20.82
C PRO A 316 -24.85 -2.46 -19.37
N GLY A 317 -24.93 -3.42 -18.43
CA GLY A 317 -25.08 -3.15 -17.00
C GLY A 317 -23.84 -2.58 -16.29
N THR A 318 -22.65 -2.60 -16.93
CA THR A 318 -21.44 -2.04 -16.33
C THR A 318 -21.44 -0.52 -16.49
N LYS A 319 -21.62 0.22 -15.39
CA LYS A 319 -21.62 1.70 -15.41
C LYS A 319 -20.20 2.24 -15.63
N ILE A 320 -19.82 2.46 -16.89
CA ILE A 320 -18.55 3.11 -17.25
C ILE A 320 -18.58 4.60 -16.96
N GLN A 321 -19.72 5.25 -17.23
CA GLN A 321 -19.81 6.70 -17.08
C GLN A 321 -19.54 7.11 -15.65
N TRP A 322 -18.55 7.99 -15.48
CA TRP A 322 -18.23 8.51 -14.16
C TRP A 322 -19.33 9.44 -13.66
N ASN A 323 -19.70 9.26 -12.40
CA ASN A 323 -20.67 10.08 -11.71
C ASN A 323 -20.05 10.66 -10.44
N ALA A 324 -19.83 11.98 -10.45
CA ALA A 324 -19.25 12.72 -9.33
C ALA A 324 -20.03 12.56 -8.02
N ARG A 325 -21.36 12.46 -8.08
CA ARG A 325 -22.22 12.36 -6.88
C ARG A 325 -22.15 10.98 -6.23
N GLU A 326 -21.91 9.95 -7.03
CA GLU A 326 -21.82 8.56 -6.56
C GLU A 326 -20.37 8.09 -6.40
N ASN A 327 -19.40 8.93 -6.82
CA ASN A 327 -17.98 8.61 -7.05
C ASN A 327 -17.78 7.13 -7.39
N ASN A 328 -18.40 6.71 -8.49
CA ASN A 328 -18.61 5.31 -8.81
C ASN A 328 -17.34 4.57 -9.25
N CYS A 329 -16.14 5.15 -9.09
CA CYS A 329 -14.86 4.52 -9.45
C CYS A 329 -14.67 3.16 -8.75
N GLN A 330 -15.06 3.05 -7.47
CA GLN A 330 -15.00 1.77 -6.75
C GLN A 330 -15.97 0.74 -7.35
N ASN A 331 -17.24 1.12 -7.52
CA ASN A 331 -18.25 0.21 -8.09
C ASN A 331 -17.86 -0.22 -9.52
N PHE A 332 -17.23 0.67 -10.28
CA PHE A 332 -16.66 0.37 -11.59
C PHE A 332 -15.57 -0.69 -11.49
N CYS A 333 -14.58 -0.51 -10.60
CA CYS A 333 -13.53 -1.51 -10.36
C CYS A 333 -14.10 -2.87 -9.91
N ASP A 334 -15.06 -2.86 -8.97
CA ASP A 334 -15.71 -4.07 -8.46
C ASP A 334 -16.46 -4.82 -9.56
N ALA A 335 -17.14 -4.10 -10.47
CA ALA A 335 -17.88 -4.69 -11.58
C ALA A 335 -16.99 -5.43 -12.59
N LEU A 336 -15.71 -5.03 -12.70
CA LEU A 336 -14.75 -5.67 -13.60
C LEU A 336 -14.13 -6.94 -13.01
N ILE A 337 -14.17 -7.14 -11.69
CA ILE A 337 -13.60 -8.32 -11.02
C ILE A 337 -14.62 -9.47 -11.04
N ASN A 338 -14.23 -10.61 -11.63
CA ASN A 338 -15.08 -11.79 -11.67
C ASN A 338 -15.01 -12.59 -10.35
N ARG A 339 -15.81 -12.19 -9.36
CA ARG A 339 -15.88 -12.86 -8.05
C ARG A 339 -16.19 -14.35 -8.12
N ARG A 340 -16.99 -14.81 -9.10
CA ARG A 340 -17.33 -16.24 -9.20
C ARG A 340 -16.09 -17.11 -9.46
N ARG A 341 -15.09 -16.57 -10.14
CA ARG A 341 -13.82 -17.27 -10.42
C ARG A 341 -12.73 -16.95 -9.40
N LEU A 342 -12.68 -15.69 -8.96
CA LEU A 342 -11.62 -15.16 -8.11
C LEU A 342 -12.00 -15.13 -6.63
N GLY A 343 -13.14 -15.70 -6.26
CA GLY A 343 -13.71 -15.56 -4.92
C GLY A 343 -13.24 -16.57 -3.89
N LEU A 344 -12.42 -17.58 -4.25
CA LEU A 344 -11.81 -18.51 -3.29
C LEU A 344 -10.44 -18.00 -2.85
N LEU A 345 -10.04 -18.24 -1.60
CA LEU A 345 -8.72 -17.82 -1.12
C LEU A 345 -7.59 -18.44 -1.97
N ILE A 346 -7.71 -19.71 -2.34
CA ILE A 346 -6.78 -20.44 -3.20
C ILE A 346 -7.54 -20.93 -4.44
N ASP A 347 -6.92 -20.87 -5.61
CA ASP A 347 -7.54 -21.31 -6.86
C ASP A 347 -7.92 -22.80 -6.83
N GLN A 348 -9.12 -23.10 -7.33
CA GLN A 348 -9.68 -24.45 -7.33
C GLN A 348 -8.92 -25.44 -8.22
N ASN A 349 -8.16 -24.96 -9.21
CA ASN A 349 -7.38 -25.80 -10.12
C ASN A 349 -6.04 -26.22 -9.53
N VAL A 350 -5.66 -25.77 -8.33
CA VAL A 350 -4.42 -26.20 -7.69
C VAL A 350 -4.43 -27.72 -7.45
N GLY A 351 -3.50 -28.42 -8.09
CA GLY A 351 -3.41 -29.89 -8.05
C GLY A 351 -4.30 -30.60 -9.09
N THR A 352 -4.89 -29.86 -10.04
CA THR A 352 -5.58 -30.42 -11.20
C THR A 352 -4.69 -30.41 -12.44
N LYS A 353 -5.17 -30.95 -13.57
CA LYS A 353 -4.47 -30.88 -14.86
C LYS A 353 -4.42 -29.46 -15.45
N LYS A 354 -5.30 -28.56 -15.02
CA LYS A 354 -5.34 -27.17 -15.50
C LYS A 354 -4.43 -26.30 -14.63
N PRO A 355 -3.69 -25.35 -15.24
CA PRO A 355 -2.90 -24.41 -14.46
C PRO A 355 -3.82 -23.54 -13.57
N PRO A 356 -3.43 -23.25 -12.31
CA PRO A 356 -4.18 -22.35 -11.46
C PRO A 356 -4.17 -20.93 -12.02
N LEU A 357 -5.32 -20.23 -11.97
CA LEU A 357 -5.42 -18.86 -12.48
C LEU A 357 -4.65 -17.88 -11.59
N TYR A 358 -4.71 -18.08 -10.28
CA TYR A 358 -4.06 -17.26 -9.26
C TYR A 358 -3.50 -18.11 -8.12
N LEU A 359 -2.61 -17.52 -7.33
CA LEU A 359 -2.00 -18.11 -6.15
C LEU A 359 -2.90 -17.91 -4.93
N MET A 360 -3.28 -16.65 -4.67
CA MET A 360 -4.08 -16.25 -3.53
C MET A 360 -5.02 -15.10 -3.89
N SER A 361 -6.22 -15.08 -3.34
CA SER A 361 -7.21 -14.02 -3.59
C SER A 361 -7.72 -13.37 -2.30
N PHE A 362 -7.77 -12.04 -2.37
CA PHE A 362 -8.31 -11.13 -1.37
C PHE A 362 -9.61 -10.47 -1.84
N VAL A 363 -10.20 -10.96 -2.94
CA VAL A 363 -11.47 -10.44 -3.46
C VAL A 363 -12.56 -10.66 -2.41
N CYS A 364 -13.17 -9.55 -1.98
CA CYS A 364 -14.26 -9.51 -1.03
C CYS A 364 -15.54 -8.99 -1.68
N ARG A 365 -16.69 -9.35 -1.13
CA ARG A 365 -17.97 -8.69 -1.41
C ARG A 365 -17.95 -7.23 -0.97
N LYS A 366 -18.74 -6.39 -1.64
CA LYS A 366 -18.83 -4.95 -1.29
C LYS A 366 -19.30 -4.76 0.15
N GLU A 367 -20.18 -5.64 0.61
CA GLU A 367 -20.76 -5.67 1.95
C GLU A 367 -19.77 -6.16 3.02
N ALA A 368 -18.56 -6.57 2.64
CA ALA A 368 -17.51 -6.99 3.57
C ALA A 368 -16.70 -5.82 4.13
N TYR A 369 -16.68 -4.66 3.46
CA TYR A 369 -15.90 -3.51 3.90
C TYR A 369 -16.39 -2.76 5.15
N PRO A 370 -17.67 -2.84 5.59
CA PRO A 370 -18.07 -2.34 6.90
C PRO A 370 -17.26 -3.02 8.02
N VAL A 371 -16.86 -2.21 8.99
CA VAL A 371 -15.99 -2.59 10.10
C VAL A 371 -16.67 -3.62 11.00
N ALA A 372 -16.00 -4.75 11.24
CA ALA A 372 -16.42 -5.72 12.24
C ALA A 372 -15.85 -5.32 13.60
N ARG A 373 -16.69 -5.36 14.66
CA ARG A 373 -16.24 -5.11 16.04
C ARG A 373 -15.41 -6.30 16.52
N VAL A 374 -14.17 -6.04 16.94
CA VAL A 374 -13.32 -7.03 17.59
C VAL A 374 -13.81 -7.22 19.02
N GLN A 375 -14.30 -8.40 19.35
CA GLN A 375 -14.80 -8.75 20.69
C GLN A 375 -13.86 -9.71 21.42
N THR A 376 -13.15 -10.53 20.66
CA THR A 376 -12.23 -11.56 21.14
C THR A 376 -10.95 -11.58 20.30
N LYS A 377 -9.91 -12.23 20.81
CA LYS A 377 -8.65 -12.45 20.09
C LYS A 377 -8.77 -13.34 18.86
N LEU A 378 -9.92 -14.00 18.68
CA LEU A 378 -10.20 -14.85 17.51
C LEU A 378 -10.87 -14.06 16.38
N ASP A 379 -11.39 -12.87 16.69
CA ASP A 379 -11.94 -11.99 15.66
C ASP A 379 -10.82 -11.40 14.81
N VAL A 380 -11.15 -11.04 13.59
CA VAL A 380 -10.19 -10.48 12.64
C VAL A 380 -10.02 -8.98 12.94
N PRO A 381 -8.81 -8.51 13.30
CA PRO A 381 -8.57 -7.09 13.49
C PRO A 381 -8.56 -6.35 12.16
N SER A 382 -8.70 -5.03 12.20
CA SER A 382 -8.46 -4.20 11.03
C SER A 382 -7.00 -4.27 10.59
N GLY A 383 -6.80 -4.44 9.29
CA GLY A 383 -5.47 -4.35 8.66
C GLY A 383 -5.02 -2.89 8.49
N LEU A 384 -3.75 -2.70 8.14
CA LEU A 384 -3.14 -1.36 8.03
C LEU A 384 -3.79 -0.52 6.92
N THR A 385 -4.05 -1.15 5.77
CA THR A 385 -4.73 -0.51 4.65
C THR A 385 -6.17 -0.17 5.02
N GLU A 386 -6.85 -1.03 5.77
CA GLU A 386 -8.20 -0.70 6.22
C GLU A 386 -8.20 0.50 7.16
N GLU A 387 -7.30 0.54 8.15
CA GLU A 387 -7.15 1.68 9.07
C GLU A 387 -6.85 2.98 8.32
N TYR A 388 -5.94 2.94 7.33
CA TYR A 388 -5.65 4.08 6.46
C TYR A 388 -6.89 4.55 5.68
N LEU A 389 -7.65 3.60 5.14
CA LEU A 389 -8.85 3.85 4.35
C LEU A 389 -10.02 4.39 5.17
N LEU A 390 -10.14 3.97 6.43
CA LEU A 390 -11.16 4.48 7.34
C LEU A 390 -11.00 5.97 7.61
N LYS A 391 -9.77 6.52 7.58
CA LYS A 391 -9.56 7.98 7.69
C LYS A 391 -10.36 8.74 6.62
N PHE A 392 -10.35 8.26 5.36
CA PHE A 392 -11.13 8.87 4.27
C PHE A 392 -12.65 8.77 4.51
N ARG A 393 -13.13 7.67 5.11
CA ARG A 393 -14.54 7.50 5.47
C ARG A 393 -15.02 8.55 6.46
N PHE A 394 -14.16 8.96 7.39
CA PHE A 394 -14.42 10.03 8.36
C PHE A 394 -14.16 11.44 7.81
N GLY A 395 -13.78 11.53 6.53
CA GLY A 395 -13.43 12.77 5.84
C GLY A 395 -12.04 13.29 6.18
N LEU A 396 -11.25 12.57 6.98
CA LEU A 396 -9.90 12.97 7.40
C LEU A 396 -8.92 12.75 6.25
N HIS A 397 -8.75 13.79 5.43
CA HIS A 397 -7.85 13.76 4.29
C HIS A 397 -6.42 14.08 4.72
N GLN A 398 -5.55 13.07 4.73
CA GLN A 398 -4.10 13.27 4.81
C GLN A 398 -3.52 13.41 3.41
N ASP A 399 -2.51 14.27 3.25
CA ASP A 399 -1.72 14.36 2.02
C ASP A 399 -0.67 13.23 1.92
N SER A 400 -0.32 12.60 3.03
CA SER A 400 0.55 11.43 3.08
C SER A 400 -0.06 10.19 2.40
N ASP A 401 0.76 9.40 1.70
CA ASP A 401 0.37 8.04 1.29
C ASP A 401 0.40 7.08 2.50
N ILE A 402 -0.09 5.85 2.34
CA ILE A 402 -0.17 4.89 3.46
C ILE A 402 1.20 4.58 4.08
N VAL A 403 2.27 4.52 3.29
CA VAL A 403 3.61 4.20 3.80
C VAL A 403 4.11 5.37 4.64
N ASP A 404 3.96 6.61 4.15
CA ASP A 404 4.27 7.81 4.93
C ASP A 404 3.47 7.85 6.24
N SER A 405 2.16 7.59 6.18
CA SER A 405 1.29 7.56 7.35
C SER A 405 1.65 6.49 8.38
N LEU A 406 2.30 5.40 7.96
CA LEU A 406 2.80 4.39 8.88
C LEU A 406 4.17 4.78 9.45
N HIS A 407 5.03 5.46 8.68
CA HIS A 407 6.28 6.02 9.20
C HIS A 407 6.04 7.11 10.26
N GLU A 408 5.00 7.93 10.08
CA GLU A 408 4.58 8.98 11.04
C GLU A 408 4.42 8.43 12.47
N TYR A 409 3.96 7.17 12.63
CA TYR A 409 3.91 6.51 13.94
C TYR A 409 5.29 6.50 14.63
N TRP A 410 6.32 6.11 13.90
CA TRP A 410 7.65 5.89 14.45
C TRP A 410 8.43 7.20 14.57
N THR A 411 8.38 8.04 13.55
CA THR A 411 9.19 9.26 13.54
C THR A 411 8.61 10.37 14.41
N ASP A 412 7.28 10.44 14.53
CA ASP A 412 6.58 11.55 15.19
C ASP A 412 5.80 11.06 16.43
N TRP A 413 4.74 10.27 16.24
CA TRP A 413 3.82 9.97 17.34
C TRP A 413 4.44 9.16 18.49
N GLY A 414 5.32 8.23 18.16
CA GLY A 414 6.10 7.46 19.11
C GLY A 414 7.29 8.22 19.71
N ALA A 415 7.55 9.45 19.23
CA ALA A 415 8.65 10.34 19.63
C ALA A 415 10.04 9.70 19.55
N PHE A 416 10.21 8.75 18.63
CA PHE A 416 11.45 7.98 18.51
C PHE A 416 12.45 8.63 17.55
N GLY A 417 12.00 9.51 16.66
CA GLY A 417 12.79 10.10 15.57
C GLY A 417 13.24 9.11 14.48
N THR A 418 13.15 7.80 14.74
CA THR A 418 13.52 6.73 13.82
C THR A 418 12.86 5.40 14.25
N HIS A 419 13.00 4.38 13.41
CA HIS A 419 12.43 3.05 13.62
C HIS A 419 13.20 2.29 14.71
N LEU A 420 12.57 1.28 15.33
CA LEU A 420 13.17 0.53 16.45
C LEU A 420 13.78 -0.80 16.02
N TYR A 421 13.18 -1.47 15.03
CA TYR A 421 13.48 -2.86 14.69
C TYR A 421 13.76 -3.05 13.20
N PRO A 422 14.38 -4.17 12.82
CA PRO A 422 14.62 -4.51 11.41
C PRO A 422 13.34 -4.47 10.57
N PHE A 423 13.51 -4.14 9.29
CA PHE A 423 12.47 -4.09 8.25
C PHE A 423 11.43 -2.98 8.40
N GLN A 424 11.42 -2.20 9.49
CA GLN A 424 10.45 -1.13 9.70
C GLN A 424 10.63 0.08 8.77
N ASP A 425 11.78 0.18 8.10
CA ASP A 425 12.07 1.14 7.03
C ASP A 425 11.22 0.91 5.76
N LEU A 426 10.78 -0.32 5.54
CA LEU A 426 9.90 -0.70 4.44
C LEU A 426 8.52 -1.16 4.92
N PHE A 427 8.47 -1.74 6.11
CA PHE A 427 7.28 -2.32 6.69
C PHE A 427 7.06 -1.72 8.08
N PRO A 428 6.68 -0.43 8.16
CA PRO A 428 6.62 0.39 9.38
C PRO A 428 5.51 -0.01 10.36
N TRP A 429 5.48 -1.26 10.79
CA TRP A 429 4.61 -1.80 11.83
C TRP A 429 5.42 -2.64 12.82
N ASP A 430 4.85 -2.89 13.99
CA ASP A 430 5.35 -3.90 14.93
C ASP A 430 4.57 -5.21 14.71
N CYS A 431 5.29 -6.28 14.33
CA CYS A 431 4.72 -7.61 14.06
C CYS A 431 4.63 -8.51 15.30
N SER A 432 4.66 -7.95 16.51
CA SER A 432 4.44 -8.67 17.76
C SER A 432 2.95 -8.95 17.93
N GLU A 433 2.59 -10.22 18.11
CA GLU A 433 1.19 -10.62 18.24
C GLU A 433 0.73 -10.54 19.69
N ALA A 434 -0.40 -9.88 19.91
CA ALA A 434 -1.05 -9.76 21.20
C ALA A 434 -1.74 -11.07 21.61
N PHE A 435 -2.19 -11.11 22.86
CA PHE A 435 -3.11 -12.12 23.39
C PHE A 435 -2.56 -13.56 23.49
N GLY A 436 -1.25 -13.70 23.71
CA GLY A 436 -0.56 -14.95 24.02
C GLY A 436 -0.47 -15.93 22.85
N ARG A 437 -0.67 -15.47 21.61
CA ARG A 437 -0.74 -16.35 20.43
C ARG A 437 0.63 -16.72 19.86
N HIS A 438 1.57 -15.77 19.86
CA HIS A 438 2.90 -15.99 19.30
C HIS A 438 3.98 -15.31 20.15
N PRO A 439 4.99 -16.04 20.65
CA PRO A 439 5.94 -15.53 21.64
C PRO A 439 7.06 -14.66 21.05
N VAL A 440 7.28 -14.69 19.73
CA VAL A 440 8.39 -13.95 19.10
C VAL A 440 7.99 -12.50 18.86
N PRO A 441 8.65 -11.51 19.49
CA PRO A 441 8.41 -10.09 19.25
C PRO A 441 9.00 -9.61 17.91
N CYS A 442 8.72 -8.37 17.52
CA CYS A 442 9.22 -7.76 16.30
C CYS A 442 10.75 -7.55 16.33
N SER A 443 11.33 -7.27 17.49
CA SER A 443 12.78 -7.10 17.67
C SER A 443 13.61 -8.32 17.25
N ARG A 444 13.00 -9.50 17.17
CA ARG A 444 13.64 -10.78 16.81
C ARG A 444 12.92 -11.48 15.66
N CYS A 445 12.11 -10.77 14.89
CA CYS A 445 11.38 -11.38 13.78
C CYS A 445 12.28 -11.62 12.56
N THR A 446 11.92 -12.63 11.76
CA THR A 446 12.45 -12.77 10.40
C THR A 446 11.58 -11.96 9.43
N ILE A 447 12.10 -11.64 8.24
CA ILE A 447 11.31 -10.97 7.22
C ILE A 447 10.03 -11.74 6.90
N SER A 448 10.09 -13.07 6.86
CA SER A 448 8.93 -13.94 6.63
C SER A 448 7.85 -13.75 7.71
N LYS A 449 8.23 -13.77 9.00
CA LYS A 449 7.28 -13.45 10.10
C LYS A 449 6.71 -12.04 9.95
N HIS A 450 7.56 -11.07 9.64
CA HIS A 450 7.18 -9.66 9.60
C HIS A 450 6.10 -9.38 8.55
N VAL A 451 6.25 -9.94 7.35
CA VAL A 451 5.31 -9.74 6.23
C VAL A 451 4.09 -10.66 6.33
N TRP A 452 4.21 -11.84 6.92
CA TRP A 452 3.06 -12.72 7.17
C TRP A 452 2.18 -12.28 8.34
N ALA A 453 2.64 -11.33 9.16
CA ALA A 453 1.79 -10.69 10.15
C ALA A 453 0.61 -9.95 9.50
N PHE A 454 0.79 -9.41 8.29
CA PHE A 454 -0.23 -8.71 7.51
C PHE A 454 -0.08 -9.05 6.03
N PRO A 455 -0.50 -10.25 5.57
CA PRO A 455 -0.20 -10.69 4.20
C PRO A 455 -0.82 -9.78 3.14
N TYR A 456 -2.11 -9.43 3.29
CA TYR A 456 -2.81 -8.52 2.40
C TYR A 456 -2.15 -7.13 2.34
N ASP A 457 -1.81 -6.55 3.50
CA ASP A 457 -1.15 -5.25 3.57
C ASP A 457 0.28 -5.31 3.02
N SER A 458 1.01 -6.40 3.26
CA SER A 458 2.40 -6.55 2.82
C SER A 458 2.51 -6.59 1.29
N TRP A 459 1.72 -7.40 0.60
CA TRP A 459 1.72 -7.38 -0.89
C TRP A 459 1.28 -6.02 -1.44
N SER A 460 0.35 -5.36 -0.75
CA SER A 460 -0.15 -4.03 -1.12
C SER A 460 0.92 -2.96 -0.97
N ILE A 461 1.63 -2.94 0.16
CA ILE A 461 2.71 -2.01 0.49
C ILE A 461 3.94 -2.25 -0.39
N ILE A 462 4.32 -3.51 -0.65
CA ILE A 462 5.37 -3.85 -1.63
C ILE A 462 5.05 -3.22 -2.99
N SER A 463 3.81 -3.32 -3.45
CA SER A 463 3.42 -2.76 -4.76
C SER A 463 3.45 -1.24 -4.80
N LEU A 464 3.17 -0.59 -3.67
CA LEU A 464 3.35 0.85 -3.53
C LEU A 464 4.84 1.22 -3.54
N HIS A 465 5.69 0.54 -2.77
CA HIS A 465 7.14 0.80 -2.78
C HIS A 465 7.74 0.64 -4.18
N LEU A 466 7.35 -0.40 -4.92
CA LEU A 466 7.78 -0.60 -6.30
C LEU A 466 7.29 0.51 -7.25
N SER A 467 6.32 1.34 -6.87
CA SER A 467 5.92 2.52 -7.64
C SER A 467 6.55 3.83 -7.15
N ARG A 468 7.31 3.80 -6.04
CA ARG A 468 7.94 4.99 -5.44
C ARG A 468 9.38 5.15 -5.88
N ASP A 469 9.73 6.37 -6.24
CA ASP A 469 11.11 6.81 -6.45
C ASP A 469 11.83 7.12 -5.13
N ARG A 470 13.17 7.13 -5.15
CA ARG A 470 14.02 7.28 -3.94
C ARG A 470 13.81 8.59 -3.18
N PHE A 471 13.62 9.70 -3.88
CA PHE A 471 13.39 11.02 -3.28
C PHE A 471 12.01 11.14 -2.60
N LEU A 472 11.14 10.13 -2.75
CA LEU A 472 9.88 10.08 -2.02
C LEU A 472 10.03 9.49 -0.62
N TYR A 473 11.22 9.05 -0.20
CA TYR A 473 11.49 8.61 1.17
C TYR A 473 12.17 9.75 1.94
N ALA A 474 11.87 9.88 3.23
CA ALA A 474 12.63 10.81 4.06
C ALA A 474 14.02 10.21 4.32
N PRO A 475 15.09 11.02 4.27
CA PRO A 475 16.43 10.54 4.61
C PRO A 475 16.48 10.14 6.09
N SER A 476 17.27 9.11 6.40
CA SER A 476 17.47 8.69 7.78
C SER A 476 18.29 9.73 8.54
N PRO A 477 17.95 10.07 9.80
CA PRO A 477 18.75 10.98 10.62
C PRO A 477 20.19 10.50 10.83
N SER A 478 20.40 9.17 10.85
CA SER A 478 21.72 8.56 11.05
C SER A 478 22.59 8.57 9.79
N THR A 479 21.95 8.68 8.62
CA THR A 479 22.59 8.56 7.31
C THR A 479 21.88 9.49 6.31
N PRO A 480 22.13 10.82 6.43
CA PRO A 480 21.41 11.84 5.64
C PRO A 480 21.65 11.70 4.13
N ASP A 481 22.78 11.12 3.75
CA ASP A 481 23.21 10.93 2.36
C ASP A 481 22.64 9.66 1.70
N ASP A 482 21.90 8.81 2.44
CA ASP A 482 21.36 7.55 1.91
C ASP A 482 20.40 7.74 0.72
N ALA A 483 19.79 8.93 0.60
CA ALA A 483 18.93 9.25 -0.55
C ALA A 483 19.72 9.26 -1.86
N ASP A 484 21.02 9.59 -1.82
CA ASP A 484 21.93 9.62 -2.96
C ASP A 484 22.81 8.35 -3.05
N ASP A 485 22.75 7.45 -2.05
CA ASP A 485 23.46 6.18 -2.07
C ASP A 485 22.73 5.12 -2.91
N ASP A 486 23.40 4.66 -3.96
CA ASP A 486 22.95 3.57 -4.80
C ASP A 486 22.96 2.23 -4.09
N SER A 487 23.87 2.01 -3.14
CA SER A 487 23.95 0.77 -2.37
C SER A 487 22.76 0.61 -1.43
N ALA A 488 22.44 1.64 -0.63
CA ALA A 488 21.27 1.66 0.25
C ALA A 488 19.96 1.44 -0.53
N TRP A 489 19.80 2.12 -1.67
CA TRP A 489 18.64 1.91 -2.54
C TRP A 489 18.55 0.49 -3.08
N HIS A 490 19.67 -0.07 -3.53
CA HIS A 490 19.72 -1.43 -4.05
C HIS A 490 19.36 -2.45 -2.95
N HIS A 491 19.93 -2.29 -1.75
CA HIS A 491 19.61 -3.12 -0.59
C HIS A 491 18.13 -3.06 -0.24
N ASN A 492 17.56 -1.86 -0.20
CA ASN A 492 16.14 -1.64 0.06
C ASN A 492 15.26 -2.38 -0.98
N ARG A 493 15.58 -2.28 -2.27
CA ARG A 493 14.85 -2.99 -3.33
C ARG A 493 15.03 -4.51 -3.23
N LEU A 494 16.21 -5.01 -2.93
CA LEU A 494 16.43 -6.44 -2.68
C LEU A 494 15.63 -6.97 -1.49
N THR A 495 15.50 -6.18 -0.42
CA THR A 495 14.68 -6.55 0.76
C THR A 495 13.20 -6.67 0.41
N LEU A 496 12.66 -5.79 -0.45
CA LEU A 496 11.28 -5.92 -0.96
C LEU A 496 11.09 -7.18 -1.81
N LEU A 497 12.09 -7.56 -2.60
CA LEU A 497 12.05 -8.78 -3.40
C LEU A 497 12.10 -10.02 -2.52
N ALA A 498 12.97 -10.04 -1.51
CA ALA A 498 13.03 -11.11 -0.51
C ALA A 498 11.71 -11.25 0.26
N ALA A 499 11.08 -10.13 0.63
CA ALA A 499 9.75 -10.11 1.23
C ALA A 499 8.68 -10.71 0.29
N THR A 500 8.70 -10.34 -0.99
CA THR A 500 7.79 -10.87 -2.01
C THR A 500 7.97 -12.38 -2.18
N ASP A 501 9.22 -12.85 -2.18
CA ASP A 501 9.53 -14.27 -2.27
C ASP A 501 9.04 -15.05 -1.04
N ALA A 502 9.28 -14.54 0.17
CA ALA A 502 8.79 -15.14 1.41
C ALA A 502 7.26 -15.26 1.46
N LEU A 503 6.55 -14.24 0.98
CA LEU A 503 5.09 -14.28 0.81
C LEU A 503 4.67 -15.30 -0.25
N THR A 504 5.31 -15.29 -1.42
CA THR A 504 4.94 -16.17 -2.53
C THR A 504 5.20 -17.64 -2.20
N ALA A 505 6.36 -17.96 -1.60
CA ALA A 505 6.75 -19.31 -1.24
C ALA A 505 5.81 -19.92 -0.18
N SER A 506 5.50 -19.18 0.88
CA SER A 506 4.56 -19.62 1.91
C SER A 506 3.14 -19.77 1.37
N ALA A 507 2.68 -18.84 0.52
CA ALA A 507 1.38 -18.97 -0.15
C ALA A 507 1.33 -20.20 -1.06
N ALA A 508 2.40 -20.49 -1.79
CA ALA A 508 2.49 -21.69 -2.63
C ALA A 508 2.49 -22.96 -1.77
N ALA A 509 3.18 -22.98 -0.63
CA ALA A 509 3.17 -24.09 0.30
C ALA A 509 1.75 -24.34 0.88
N MET A 510 1.06 -23.28 1.30
CA MET A 510 -0.33 -23.33 1.74
C MET A 510 -1.26 -23.83 0.64
N ALA A 511 -1.09 -23.32 -0.58
CA ALA A 511 -1.86 -23.76 -1.73
C ALA A 511 -1.65 -25.24 -2.04
N ARG A 512 -0.43 -25.79 -1.93
CA ARG A 512 -0.15 -27.23 -2.12
C ARG A 512 -0.77 -28.10 -1.01
N ASN A 513 -0.93 -27.56 0.19
CA ASN A 513 -1.46 -28.29 1.33
C ASN A 513 -2.98 -28.53 1.18
N LYS A 514 -3.37 -29.80 0.98
CA LYS A 514 -4.79 -30.22 0.86
C LYS A 514 -5.61 -29.93 2.12
N GLY A 515 -5.00 -30.01 3.31
CA GLY A 515 -5.66 -29.70 4.58
C GLY A 515 -6.01 -28.22 4.66
N PHE A 516 -5.06 -27.35 4.35
CA PHE A 516 -5.27 -25.91 4.30
C PHE A 516 -6.38 -25.53 3.31
N ARG A 517 -6.30 -26.01 2.06
CA ARG A 517 -7.33 -25.72 1.05
C ARG A 517 -8.74 -26.09 1.51
N ARG A 518 -8.90 -27.26 2.15
CA ARG A 518 -10.20 -27.70 2.71
C ARG A 518 -10.65 -26.79 3.85
N ALA A 519 -9.74 -26.45 4.76
CA ALA A 519 -10.03 -25.59 5.91
C ALA A 519 -10.40 -24.15 5.52
N THR A 520 -10.03 -23.68 4.32
CA THR A 520 -10.33 -22.32 3.84
C THR A 520 -11.42 -22.26 2.78
N ALA A 521 -11.93 -23.39 2.28
CA ALA A 521 -12.90 -23.43 1.19
C ALA A 521 -14.23 -22.71 1.52
N TRP A 522 -14.63 -22.71 2.79
CA TRP A 522 -15.85 -22.06 3.28
C TRP A 522 -15.87 -20.55 3.02
N THR A 523 -14.70 -19.90 2.96
CA THR A 523 -14.58 -18.44 2.86
C THR A 523 -15.22 -17.84 1.61
N ALA A 524 -15.51 -18.62 0.56
CA ALA A 524 -16.17 -18.14 -0.66
C ALA A 524 -17.69 -18.39 -0.70
N HIS A 525 -18.19 -19.20 0.23
CA HIS A 525 -19.55 -19.74 0.20
C HIS A 525 -20.40 -19.28 1.40
N ASP A 526 -19.81 -18.54 2.33
CA ASP A 526 -20.53 -18.04 3.50
C ASP A 526 -21.61 -17.03 3.11
N PHE A 527 -22.78 -17.13 3.74
CA PHE A 527 -23.89 -16.21 3.50
C PHE A 527 -23.58 -14.79 4.03
N ASN A 528 -22.80 -14.67 5.11
CA ASN A 528 -22.44 -13.39 5.68
C ASN A 528 -21.16 -12.82 5.04
N ALA A 529 -21.30 -11.66 4.41
CA ALA A 529 -20.21 -10.95 3.73
C ALA A 529 -19.07 -10.51 4.64
N SER A 530 -19.32 -10.32 5.94
CA SER A 530 -18.26 -9.92 6.87
C SER A 530 -17.15 -10.96 7.01
N PHE A 531 -17.42 -12.24 6.70
CA PHE A 531 -16.39 -13.28 6.76
C PHE A 531 -15.37 -13.22 5.62
N ASP A 532 -15.68 -12.54 4.51
CA ASP A 532 -14.70 -12.34 3.44
C ASP A 532 -13.46 -11.58 3.98
N ARG A 533 -13.67 -10.72 5.00
CA ARG A 533 -12.63 -9.94 5.67
C ARG A 533 -11.55 -10.79 6.33
N VAL A 534 -11.83 -12.05 6.68
CA VAL A 534 -10.83 -12.95 7.28
C VAL A 534 -9.58 -13.05 6.41
N ARG A 535 -9.73 -12.90 5.09
CA ARG A 535 -8.62 -12.92 4.12
C ARG A 535 -7.79 -11.65 4.14
N LEU A 536 -8.38 -10.53 4.56
CA LEU A 536 -7.71 -9.23 4.69
C LEU A 536 -7.04 -9.05 6.05
N GLY A 537 -7.34 -9.94 7.00
CA GLY A 537 -6.90 -9.88 8.38
C GLY A 537 -5.40 -10.04 8.56
N GLY A 538 -4.86 -9.29 9.50
CA GLY A 538 -3.54 -9.54 10.07
C GLY A 538 -3.62 -10.04 11.51
N ILE A 539 -2.47 -10.03 12.18
CA ILE A 539 -2.39 -10.33 13.60
C ILE A 539 -3.03 -9.23 14.45
N HIS A 540 -3.47 -9.58 15.66
CA HIS A 540 -3.71 -8.58 16.69
C HIS A 540 -2.37 -7.99 17.11
N ARG A 541 -2.12 -6.71 16.82
CA ARG A 541 -0.85 -6.07 17.17
C ARG A 541 -0.72 -5.86 18.66
N ALA A 542 0.43 -6.20 19.21
CA ALA A 542 0.85 -5.76 20.54
C ALA A 542 1.38 -4.32 20.54
N GLN A 543 1.63 -3.73 19.36
CA GLN A 543 2.02 -2.32 19.17
C GLN A 543 1.15 -1.39 20.03
N PRO A 544 1.74 -0.67 21.01
CA PRO A 544 1.07 0.39 21.75
C PRO A 544 0.36 1.37 20.82
N TRP A 545 -0.85 1.80 21.18
CA TRP A 545 -1.60 2.72 20.33
C TRP A 545 -0.95 4.09 20.32
N SER A 546 -0.94 4.73 19.16
CA SER A 546 -0.77 6.18 19.06
C SER A 546 -1.94 6.71 18.24
N ARG A 547 -2.63 7.73 18.77
CA ARG A 547 -3.83 8.26 18.13
C ARG A 547 -3.46 9.42 17.20
N PRO A 548 -4.03 9.51 15.99
CA PRO A 548 -4.07 10.78 15.28
C PRO A 548 -4.94 11.76 16.08
N PHE A 549 -4.49 13.00 16.24
CA PHE A 549 -5.28 14.04 16.91
C PHE A 549 -6.59 14.30 16.15
N VAL A 550 -7.73 14.23 16.86
CA VAL A 550 -9.05 14.56 16.33
C VAL A 550 -9.58 15.78 17.07
N ARG A 551 -9.73 16.89 16.34
CA ARG A 551 -10.26 18.14 16.88
C ARG A 551 -11.67 17.92 17.44
N GLY A 552 -11.84 18.14 18.75
CA GLY A 552 -13.12 18.04 19.45
C GLY A 552 -13.40 16.70 20.14
N ALA A 553 -12.53 15.70 19.98
CA ALA A 553 -12.63 14.44 20.74
C ALA A 553 -11.84 14.49 22.06
N TYR A 554 -10.73 15.24 22.10
CA TYR A 554 -9.88 15.38 23.30
C TYR A 554 -9.15 16.74 23.34
N ASN A 555 -8.81 17.20 24.56
CA ASN A 555 -8.15 18.49 24.83
C ASN A 555 -6.61 18.44 24.81
N HIS A 556 -5.97 17.33 24.43
CA HIS A 556 -4.52 17.19 24.50
C HIS A 556 -3.91 16.76 23.16
N PHE A 557 -2.80 17.40 22.79
CA PHE A 557 -1.89 16.97 21.74
C PHE A 557 -1.17 15.71 22.26
N PHE A 558 -1.58 14.51 21.84
CA PHE A 558 -1.01 13.29 22.40
C PHE A 558 0.22 12.85 21.60
N VAL A 559 1.39 13.29 22.09
CA VAL A 559 2.66 12.59 21.89
C VAL A 559 2.67 11.38 22.84
N ALA A 560 3.41 10.32 22.52
CA ALA A 560 3.54 9.15 23.39
C ALA A 560 3.93 9.54 24.84
N GLU A 561 3.42 8.81 25.85
CA GLU A 561 3.68 9.12 27.27
C GLU A 561 5.18 9.15 27.61
N TRP A 562 5.98 8.36 26.90
CA TRP A 562 7.42 8.29 27.07
C TRP A 562 8.19 9.37 26.29
N ALA A 563 7.54 10.26 25.55
CA ALA A 563 8.22 11.19 24.63
C ALA A 563 9.28 12.08 25.31
N HIS A 564 9.04 12.48 26.55
CA HIS A 564 9.95 13.28 27.36
C HIS A 564 11.18 12.50 27.87
N LEU A 565 11.19 11.17 27.75
CA LEU A 565 12.29 10.32 28.19
C LEU A 565 13.44 10.32 27.18
N ARG A 566 14.62 9.95 27.66
CA ARG A 566 15.77 9.68 26.78
C ARG A 566 15.48 8.47 25.90
N ARG A 567 16.10 8.42 24.72
CA ARG A 567 15.88 7.40 23.70
C ARG A 567 15.82 5.96 24.23
N GLN A 568 16.78 5.56 25.07
CA GLN A 568 16.82 4.19 25.62
C GLN A 568 15.63 3.91 26.53
N ASP A 569 15.25 4.87 27.36
CA ASP A 569 14.12 4.79 28.28
C ASP A 569 12.78 4.82 27.52
N GLN A 570 12.71 5.55 26.39
CA GLN A 570 11.57 5.51 25.46
C GLN A 570 11.36 4.10 24.89
N VAL A 571 12.43 3.46 24.42
CA VAL A 571 12.37 2.09 23.89
C VAL A 571 11.94 1.12 24.98
N ALA A 572 12.53 1.21 26.17
CA ALA A 572 12.16 0.33 27.29
C ALA A 572 10.68 0.49 27.69
N ALA A 573 10.17 1.72 27.74
CA ALA A 573 8.75 1.99 28.03
C ALA A 573 7.82 1.41 26.97
N TYR A 574 8.18 1.58 25.69
CA TYR A 574 7.46 0.97 24.57
C TYR A 574 7.41 -0.56 24.66
N GLU A 575 8.57 -1.19 24.87
CA GLU A 575 8.70 -2.64 24.93
C GLU A 575 7.93 -3.24 26.11
N MET A 576 7.96 -2.59 27.27
CA MET A 576 7.17 -2.99 28.43
C MET A 576 5.66 -3.04 28.12
N LEU A 577 5.12 -2.02 27.44
CA LEU A 577 3.71 -1.97 27.06
C LEU A 577 3.36 -2.99 25.96
N ARG A 578 4.26 -3.16 24.99
CA ARG A 578 4.13 -4.18 23.94
C ARG A 578 4.09 -5.57 24.57
N ASP A 579 5.05 -5.91 25.42
CA ASP A 579 5.19 -7.23 26.02
C ASP A 579 4.01 -7.53 26.96
N PHE A 580 3.54 -6.54 27.71
CA PHE A 580 2.29 -6.66 28.48
C PHE A 580 1.10 -7.08 27.60
N ARG A 581 0.94 -6.48 26.41
CA ARG A 581 -0.14 -6.83 25.46
C ARG A 581 0.06 -8.20 24.82
N MET A 582 1.31 -8.61 24.59
CA MET A 582 1.63 -9.97 24.15
C MET A 582 1.16 -11.00 25.18
N GLU A 583 1.22 -10.70 26.46
CA GLU A 583 0.85 -11.62 27.55
C GLU A 583 -0.64 -11.58 27.96
N MET A 584 -1.42 -10.65 27.43
CA MET A 584 -2.87 -10.61 27.71
C MET A 584 -3.55 -11.92 27.32
N LEU A 585 -4.66 -12.27 27.99
CA LEU A 585 -5.38 -13.51 27.68
C LEU A 585 -6.38 -13.35 26.54
N ASP A 586 -7.01 -12.19 26.46
CA ASP A 586 -8.04 -11.87 25.46
C ASP A 586 -8.27 -10.35 25.38
N VAL A 587 -9.07 -9.93 24.41
CA VAL A 587 -9.48 -8.54 24.20
C VAL A 587 -10.27 -8.04 25.41
N GLY A 588 -9.80 -6.96 26.03
CA GLY A 588 -10.47 -6.32 27.17
C GLY A 588 -10.38 -7.07 28.50
N VAL A 589 -9.64 -8.19 28.58
CA VAL A 589 -9.45 -8.95 29.84
C VAL A 589 -8.22 -8.45 30.59
N THR A 590 -8.40 -7.96 31.83
CA THR A 590 -7.26 -7.57 32.68
C THR A 590 -6.63 -8.78 33.37
N ARG A 591 -5.39 -8.64 33.87
CA ARG A 591 -4.76 -9.67 34.73
C ARG A 591 -5.58 -9.97 36.00
N ALA A 592 -6.30 -8.97 36.52
CA ALA A 592 -7.20 -9.15 37.67
C ALA A 592 -8.42 -10.00 37.33
N ASP A 593 -8.98 -9.85 36.13
CA ASP A 593 -10.09 -10.68 35.63
C ASP A 593 -9.65 -12.13 35.39
N ALA A 594 -8.43 -12.32 34.89
CA ALA A 594 -7.82 -13.63 34.72
C ALA A 594 -7.59 -14.35 36.07
N ALA A 595 -7.11 -13.62 37.08
CA ALA A 595 -6.90 -14.15 38.43
C ALA A 595 -8.22 -14.50 39.11
N ARG A 596 -9.26 -13.67 38.96
CA ARG A 596 -10.63 -13.96 39.45
C ARG A 596 -11.24 -15.20 38.79
N ARG A 597 -11.02 -15.41 37.49
CA ARG A 597 -11.50 -16.62 36.80
C ARG A 597 -10.81 -17.88 37.31
N ARG A 598 -9.50 -17.83 37.60
CA ARG A 598 -8.76 -18.95 38.21
C ARG A 598 -9.21 -19.23 39.65
N ALA A 599 -9.52 -18.19 40.43
CA ALA A 599 -10.06 -18.33 41.78
C ALA A 599 -11.50 -18.88 41.79
N GLY A 600 -12.33 -18.51 40.81
CA GLY A 600 -13.72 -18.97 40.69
C GLY A 600 -13.89 -20.41 40.22
N THR A 601 -12.92 -20.96 39.47
CA THR A 601 -12.93 -22.38 39.05
C THR A 601 -12.46 -23.35 40.13
N GLY A 602 -11.96 -22.86 41.28
CA GLY A 602 -11.58 -23.68 42.42
C GLY A 602 -12.72 -23.99 43.41
N ALA A 603 -13.94 -23.49 43.16
CA ALA A 603 -15.09 -23.62 44.07
C ALA A 603 -16.25 -24.49 43.54
N ARG A 604 -15.97 -25.35 42.55
CA ARG A 604 -16.84 -26.49 42.19
C ARG A 604 -15.98 -27.75 42.09
N GLY A 605 -15.52 -28.21 43.25
CA GLY A 605 -15.13 -29.59 43.50
C GLY A 605 -16.26 -30.26 44.27
#